data_AF-A0A1H0XW39-F1
#
_entry.id   AF-A0A1H0XW39-F1
#
_cell.length_a   1.000
_cell.length_b   1.000
_cell.length_c   1.000
_cell.angle_alpha   90.00
_cell.angle_beta   90.00
_cell.angle_gamma   90.00
#
_symmetry.space_group_name_H-M   'P 1'
#
loop_
_entity.id
_entity.type
_entity.pdbx_description
1 polymer ?
#
loop_
_entity_poly.entity_id
_entity_poly.type
_entity_poly.pdbx_seq_one_letter_code
_entity_poly.pdbx_strand_id
1 'polypeptide(L)'
;MEKKFLLRMNNRLFKRVEELAGKKSLNEYLNNIIQEHVEKKVGEESNMDKIEIGNFKLKDLREAVTVTQKRWYMEILENYNIYFFSPTRKVSPMMYIFFYSDSSCEYPNSISHVGKVSLIYRGLDSSSIQALPELKKLLQDNRYSDEILSWNNYQIAVLSNVEKLRQPIDLTKDYLNHPRIIVNRTTTIGKALSASKIDDLFQ
;
A
#
# COMPACT_ATOMS: atom_id res chain seq x y z
N MET A 1 -25.70 29.88 15.80
CA MET A 1 -25.17 31.19 15.38
C MET A 1 -24.84 31.10 13.90
N GLU A 2 -25.65 31.69 13.02
CA GLU A 2 -25.38 31.68 11.58
C GLU A 2 -24.15 32.54 11.28
N LYS A 3 -23.08 31.92 10.77
CA LYS A 3 -21.92 32.67 10.26
C LYS A 3 -22.31 33.25 8.90
N LYS A 4 -22.33 34.59 8.79
CA LYS A 4 -22.57 35.27 7.52
C LYS A 4 -21.27 35.30 6.70
N PHE A 5 -21.26 34.61 5.56
CA PHE A 5 -20.14 34.63 4.62
C PHE A 5 -20.33 35.76 3.61
N LEU A 6 -19.28 36.55 3.38
CA LEU A 6 -19.30 37.58 2.33
C LEU A 6 -18.74 36.97 1.04
N LEU A 7 -19.62 36.69 0.08
CA LEU A 7 -19.23 36.17 -1.23
C LEU A 7 -18.75 37.33 -2.12
N ARG A 8 -17.45 37.37 -2.42
CA ARG A 8 -16.88 38.31 -3.39
C ARG A 8 -16.88 37.66 -4.77
N MET A 9 -17.93 37.92 -5.55
CA MET A 9 -18.06 37.43 -6.92
C MET A 9 -18.23 38.61 -7.86
N ASN A 10 -17.72 38.50 -9.09
CA ASN A 10 -18.01 39.50 -10.12
C ASN A 10 -19.47 39.38 -10.59
N ASN A 11 -20.04 40.47 -11.10
CA ASN A 11 -21.47 40.55 -11.44
C ASN A 11 -21.92 39.50 -12.47
N ARG A 12 -21.03 39.06 -13.37
CA ARG A 12 -21.36 38.04 -14.38
C ARG A 12 -21.54 36.67 -13.74
N LEU A 13 -20.64 36.30 -12.83
CA LEU A 13 -20.72 35.06 -12.06
C LEU A 13 -21.91 35.09 -11.12
N PHE A 14 -22.17 36.22 -10.45
CA PHE A 14 -23.31 36.37 -9.56
C PHE A 14 -24.64 36.07 -10.25
N LYS A 15 -24.89 36.71 -11.41
CA LYS A 15 -26.11 36.46 -12.22
C LYS A 15 -26.24 34.99 -12.64
N ARG A 16 -25.13 34.36 -13.04
CA ARG A 16 -25.10 32.95 -13.43
C ARG A 16 -25.49 32.03 -12.27
N VAL A 17 -25.06 32.32 -11.04
CA VAL A 17 -25.41 31.53 -9.85
C VAL A 17 -26.86 31.78 -9.44
N GLU A 18 -27.37 33.01 -9.54
CA GLU A 18 -28.79 33.30 -9.31
C GLU A 18 -29.69 32.53 -10.30
N GLU A 19 -29.33 32.50 -11.58
CA GLU A 19 -30.02 31.71 -12.61
C GLU A 19 -30.02 30.21 -12.27
N LEU A 20 -28.90 29.68 -11.78
CA LEU A 20 -28.77 28.28 -11.36
C LEU A 20 -29.56 27.96 -10.07
N ALA A 21 -29.73 28.94 -9.18
CA ALA A 21 -30.55 28.80 -7.98
C ALA A 21 -32.05 28.72 -8.30
N GLY A 22 -32.51 29.47 -9.31
CA GLY A 22 -33.73 29.28 -10.12
C GLY A 22 -35.10 29.46 -9.43
N LYS A 23 -35.33 28.76 -8.32
CA LYS A 23 -36.49 28.89 -7.41
C LYS A 23 -36.15 28.75 -5.93
N LYS A 24 -34.94 28.30 -5.60
CA LYS A 24 -34.39 28.29 -4.24
C LYS A 24 -33.76 29.65 -3.94
N SER A 25 -33.64 30.02 -2.67
CA SER A 25 -32.86 31.22 -2.32
C SER A 25 -31.38 31.01 -2.69
N LEU A 26 -30.68 32.08 -3.10
CA LEU A 26 -29.26 32.01 -3.47
C LEU A 26 -28.40 31.38 -2.35
N ASN A 27 -28.70 31.74 -1.10
CA ASN A 27 -28.01 31.20 0.07
C ASN A 27 -28.26 29.70 0.24
N GLU A 28 -29.49 29.24 0.05
CA GLU A 28 -29.83 27.82 0.14
C GLU A 28 -29.16 27.01 -0.98
N TYR A 29 -29.12 27.55 -2.21
CA TYR A 29 -28.41 26.93 -3.31
C TYR A 29 -26.91 26.77 -3.00
N LEU A 30 -26.26 27.84 -2.53
CA LEU A 30 -24.84 27.82 -2.19
C LEU A 30 -24.54 26.91 -1.01
N ASN A 31 -25.37 26.92 0.03
CA ASN A 31 -25.22 26.00 1.17
C ASN A 31 -25.32 24.55 0.71
N ASN A 32 -26.27 24.20 -0.17
CA ASN A 32 -26.38 22.85 -0.72
C ASN A 32 -25.16 22.47 -1.55
N ILE A 33 -24.66 23.36 -2.43
CA ILE A 33 -23.46 23.08 -3.22
C ILE A 33 -22.22 22.92 -2.33
N ILE A 34 -22.05 23.76 -1.31
CA ILE A 34 -20.95 23.63 -0.36
C ILE A 34 -21.09 22.35 0.45
N GLN A 35 -22.29 22.03 0.93
CA GLN A 35 -22.57 20.82 1.68
C GLN A 35 -22.31 19.58 0.82
N GLU A 36 -22.84 19.51 -0.41
CA GLU A 36 -22.57 18.43 -1.36
C GLU A 36 -21.07 18.34 -1.70
N HIS A 37 -20.38 19.47 -1.86
CA HIS A 37 -18.94 19.46 -2.13
C HIS A 37 -18.14 18.97 -0.93
N VAL A 38 -18.52 19.37 0.28
CA VAL A 38 -17.91 18.93 1.53
C VAL A 38 -18.24 17.47 1.78
N GLU A 39 -19.49 17.03 1.68
CA GLU A 39 -19.90 15.63 1.82
C GLU A 39 -19.29 14.74 0.74
N LYS A 40 -19.09 15.24 -0.48
CA LYS A 40 -18.35 14.52 -1.51
C LYS A 40 -16.87 14.43 -1.17
N LYS A 41 -16.23 15.51 -0.71
CA LYS A 41 -14.82 15.48 -0.30
C LYS A 41 -14.58 14.66 0.97
N VAL A 42 -15.44 14.81 1.97
CA VAL A 42 -15.42 14.07 3.24
C VAL A 42 -15.85 12.62 3.04
N GLY A 43 -16.79 12.34 2.13
CA GLY A 43 -17.13 11.00 1.66
C GLY A 43 -16.06 10.35 0.79
N GLU A 44 -15.19 11.15 0.16
CA GLU A 44 -13.96 10.73 -0.54
C GLU A 44 -12.73 10.61 0.38
N GLU A 45 -12.74 11.20 1.58
CA GLU A 45 -11.62 11.22 2.55
C GLU A 45 -11.37 9.84 3.23
N SER A 46 -11.76 8.76 2.55
CA SER A 46 -11.40 7.36 2.87
C SER A 46 -11.35 6.45 1.62
N ASN A 47 -10.65 6.87 0.55
CA ASN A 47 -10.29 6.05 -0.63
C ASN A 47 -9.30 4.89 -0.32
N MET A 48 -9.44 4.28 0.85
CA MET A 48 -8.66 3.12 1.27
C MET A 48 -9.27 1.86 0.65
N ASP A 49 -8.61 1.28 -0.36
CA ASP A 49 -8.99 -0.03 -0.88
C ASP A 49 -8.52 -1.11 0.11
N LYS A 50 -9.44 -1.86 0.75
CA LYS A 50 -9.12 -3.09 1.50
C LYS A 50 -9.37 -4.32 0.63
N ILE A 51 -8.37 -5.20 0.53
CA ILE A 51 -8.42 -6.39 -0.31
C ILE A 51 -8.07 -7.60 0.53
N GLU A 52 -9.02 -8.52 0.67
CA GLU A 52 -8.81 -9.77 1.38
C GLU A 52 -8.46 -10.88 0.39
N ILE A 53 -7.23 -11.40 0.49
CA ILE A 53 -6.70 -12.36 -0.48
C ILE A 53 -7.51 -13.67 -0.48
N GLY A 54 -8.04 -14.07 0.67
CA GLY A 54 -8.86 -15.28 0.82
C GLY A 54 -10.17 -15.28 -0.01
N ASN A 55 -10.64 -14.10 -0.45
CA ASN A 55 -11.88 -13.98 -1.24
C ASN A 55 -11.67 -14.21 -2.74
N PHE A 56 -10.42 -14.33 -3.19
CA PHE A 56 -10.10 -14.53 -4.62
C PHE A 56 -9.97 -16.01 -4.96
N LYS A 57 -10.30 -16.37 -6.20
CA LYS A 57 -9.94 -17.68 -6.75
C LYS A 57 -8.43 -17.67 -7.08
N LEU A 58 -7.77 -18.82 -6.96
CA LEU A 58 -6.32 -18.95 -7.20
C LEU A 58 -5.88 -18.39 -8.56
N LYS A 59 -6.70 -18.57 -9.60
CA LYS A 59 -6.41 -18.06 -10.96
C LYS A 59 -6.39 -16.52 -11.08
N ASP A 60 -7.00 -15.81 -10.13
CA ASP A 60 -7.13 -14.35 -10.14
C ASP A 60 -6.03 -13.69 -9.28
N LEU A 61 -5.14 -14.49 -8.68
CA LEU A 61 -4.03 -14.05 -7.84
C LEU A 61 -2.69 -14.36 -8.51
N ARG A 62 -1.72 -13.47 -8.30
CA ARG A 62 -0.31 -13.83 -8.53
C ARG A 62 0.11 -14.80 -7.43
N GLU A 63 0.72 -15.93 -7.78
CA GLU A 63 1.10 -16.92 -6.77
C GLU A 63 2.18 -16.36 -5.83
N ALA A 64 3.33 -15.96 -6.36
CA ALA A 64 4.36 -15.32 -5.55
C ALA A 64 5.03 -14.15 -6.27
N VAL A 65 5.42 -13.13 -5.51
CA VAL A 65 6.09 -11.93 -6.04
C VAL A 65 7.38 -11.67 -5.28
N THR A 66 8.47 -11.41 -5.98
CA THR A 66 9.74 -11.04 -5.32
C THR A 66 9.87 -9.54 -5.14
N VAL A 67 10.29 -9.10 -3.96
CA VAL A 67 10.49 -7.69 -3.60
C VAL A 67 11.86 -7.52 -2.96
N THR A 68 12.48 -6.34 -3.11
CA THR A 68 13.73 -6.02 -2.42
C THR A 68 13.46 -5.39 -1.07
N GLN A 69 14.21 -5.81 -0.05
CA GLN A 69 14.21 -5.22 1.28
C GLN A 69 15.57 -4.63 1.63
N LYS A 70 15.52 -3.70 2.59
CA LYS A 70 16.67 -3.29 3.40
C LYS A 70 16.47 -3.80 4.82
N ARG A 71 17.55 -3.81 5.61
CA ARG A 71 17.53 -4.27 7.00
C ARG A 71 16.38 -3.69 7.83
N TRP A 72 16.16 -2.37 7.78
CA TRP A 72 15.11 -1.71 8.56
C TRP A 72 13.70 -2.24 8.23
N TYR A 73 13.40 -2.51 6.95
CA TYR A 73 12.12 -3.10 6.54
C TYR A 73 12.01 -4.58 6.89
N MET A 74 13.14 -5.32 6.87
CA MET A 74 13.19 -6.70 7.34
C MET A 74 12.85 -6.81 8.82
N GLU A 75 13.36 -5.89 9.66
CA GLU A 75 13.03 -5.87 11.08
C GLU A 75 11.53 -5.63 11.32
N ILE A 76 10.90 -4.76 10.53
CA ILE A 76 9.44 -4.56 10.62
C ILE A 76 8.69 -5.82 10.17
N LEU A 77 9.13 -6.41 9.07
CA LEU A 77 8.54 -7.63 8.53
C LEU A 77 8.55 -8.75 9.57
N GLU A 78 9.70 -9.01 10.18
CA GLU A 78 9.91 -10.11 11.13
C GLU A 78 9.15 -9.91 12.45
N ASN A 79 9.00 -8.66 12.92
CA ASN A 79 8.35 -8.36 14.19
C ASN A 79 6.84 -8.11 14.08
N TYR A 80 6.36 -7.62 12.94
CA TYR A 80 4.98 -7.16 12.79
C TYR A 80 4.22 -7.79 11.63
N ASN A 81 4.88 -8.58 10.76
CA ASN A 81 4.27 -9.20 9.58
C ASN A 81 3.66 -8.19 8.59
N ILE A 82 4.30 -7.02 8.46
CA ILE A 82 3.87 -5.93 7.56
C ILE A 82 4.94 -5.70 6.49
N TYR A 83 4.53 -5.53 5.24
CA TYR A 83 5.41 -4.99 4.19
C TYR A 83 4.79 -3.77 3.49
N PHE A 84 5.60 -2.73 3.33
CA PHE A 84 5.23 -1.47 2.68
C PHE A 84 5.64 -1.47 1.20
N PHE A 85 4.67 -1.30 0.32
CA PHE A 85 4.93 -1.09 -1.11
C PHE A 85 5.07 0.39 -1.44
N SER A 86 5.82 0.68 -2.51
CA SER A 86 5.86 2.02 -3.09
C SER A 86 4.46 2.47 -3.52
N PRO A 87 4.08 3.73 -3.28
CA PRO A 87 2.78 4.25 -3.71
C PRO A 87 2.66 4.52 -5.21
N THR A 88 3.77 4.46 -5.94
CA THR A 88 3.83 4.87 -7.34
C THR A 88 3.02 3.98 -8.29
N ARG A 89 2.78 2.71 -7.91
CA ARG A 89 2.05 1.75 -8.75
C ARG A 89 1.07 0.95 -7.92
N LYS A 90 -0.16 0.81 -8.41
CA LYS A 90 -1.20 -0.01 -7.78
C LYS A 90 -0.73 -1.46 -7.69
N VAL A 91 -0.63 -1.99 -6.48
CA VAL A 91 -0.08 -3.32 -6.19
C VAL A 91 -1.12 -4.39 -6.50
N SER A 92 -0.92 -5.22 -7.53
CA SER A 92 -1.85 -6.33 -7.85
C SER A 92 -1.94 -7.38 -6.74
N PRO A 93 -3.09 -8.02 -6.49
CA PRO A 93 -3.23 -9.07 -5.48
C PRO A 93 -2.27 -10.26 -5.68
N MET A 94 -1.74 -10.80 -4.59
CA MET A 94 -0.83 -11.95 -4.61
C MET A 94 -1.01 -12.83 -3.37
N MET A 95 -0.61 -14.11 -3.47
CA MET A 95 -0.67 -15.05 -2.33
C MET A 95 0.59 -14.98 -1.47
N TYR A 96 1.76 -14.85 -2.09
CA TYR A 96 3.04 -14.90 -1.40
C TYR A 96 3.98 -13.77 -1.83
N ILE A 97 4.86 -13.37 -0.93
CA ILE A 97 5.93 -12.41 -1.18
C ILE A 97 7.26 -13.07 -0.82
N PHE A 98 8.22 -13.05 -1.74
CA PHE A 98 9.60 -13.44 -1.50
C PHE A 98 10.46 -12.21 -1.26
N PHE A 99 11.20 -12.21 -0.16
CA PHE A 99 11.99 -11.05 0.28
C PHE A 99 13.46 -11.20 -0.09
N TYR A 100 13.83 -10.58 -1.20
CA TYR A 100 15.22 -10.42 -1.61
C TYR A 100 15.89 -9.36 -0.74
N SER A 101 16.89 -9.77 0.02
CA SER A 101 17.65 -8.93 0.94
C SER A 101 18.80 -8.23 0.22
N ASP A 102 18.93 -6.91 0.41
CA ASP A 102 20.10 -6.17 -0.09
C ASP A 102 21.36 -6.42 0.77
N SER A 103 22.47 -5.74 0.44
CA SER A 103 23.74 -5.90 1.14
C SER A 103 23.74 -5.47 2.61
N SER A 104 22.68 -4.80 3.11
CA SER A 104 22.59 -4.35 4.51
C SER A 104 22.01 -5.40 5.46
N CYS A 105 21.42 -6.47 4.93
CA CYS A 105 20.74 -7.52 5.69
C CYS A 105 21.69 -8.62 6.18
N GLU A 106 21.23 -9.45 7.12
CA GLU A 106 21.95 -10.62 7.63
C GLU A 106 22.28 -11.64 6.53
N TYR A 107 21.34 -11.86 5.60
CA TYR A 107 21.50 -12.73 4.43
C TYR A 107 21.59 -11.89 3.15
N PRO A 108 22.72 -11.23 2.87
CA PRO A 108 22.82 -10.28 1.78
C PRO A 108 22.70 -10.97 0.42
N ASN A 109 22.06 -10.29 -0.54
CA ASN A 109 21.90 -10.74 -1.92
C ASN A 109 21.24 -12.12 -2.06
N SER A 110 20.27 -12.41 -1.19
CA SER A 110 19.56 -13.69 -1.19
C SER A 110 18.08 -13.48 -0.90
N ILE A 111 17.24 -14.44 -1.29
CA ILE A 111 15.88 -14.55 -0.77
C ILE A 111 15.94 -15.43 0.46
N SER A 112 15.69 -14.84 1.63
CA SER A 112 15.79 -15.53 2.92
C SER A 112 14.44 -15.74 3.59
N HIS A 113 13.42 -14.99 3.19
CA HIS A 113 12.09 -15.04 3.80
C HIS A 113 10.98 -15.13 2.76
N VAL A 114 9.88 -15.76 3.17
CA VAL A 114 8.61 -15.80 2.43
C VAL A 114 7.46 -15.38 3.34
N GLY A 115 6.61 -14.49 2.84
CA GLY A 115 5.43 -14.01 3.54
C GLY A 115 4.16 -14.48 2.85
N LYS A 116 3.20 -15.04 3.60
CA LYS A 116 1.86 -15.34 3.08
C LYS A 116 0.96 -14.14 3.28
N VAL A 117 0.43 -13.58 2.20
CA VAL A 117 -0.39 -12.36 2.22
C VAL A 117 -1.82 -12.69 2.63
N SER A 118 -2.35 -11.96 3.61
CA SER A 118 -3.75 -12.04 4.04
C SER A 118 -4.55 -10.86 3.51
N LEU A 119 -4.01 -9.64 3.63
CA LEU A 119 -4.68 -8.40 3.28
C LEU A 119 -3.76 -7.49 2.49
N ILE A 120 -4.33 -6.70 1.58
CA ILE A 120 -3.66 -5.55 0.99
C ILE A 120 -4.54 -4.32 1.23
N TYR A 121 -3.95 -3.28 1.83
CA TYR A 121 -4.56 -1.96 1.90
C TYR A 121 -3.86 -1.03 0.90
N ARG A 122 -4.62 -0.19 0.20
CA ARG A 122 -4.06 0.81 -0.73
C ARG A 122 -4.66 2.19 -0.47
N GLY A 123 -3.93 3.24 -0.84
CA GLY A 123 -4.41 4.60 -0.68
C GLY A 123 -4.44 5.04 0.79
N LEU A 124 -3.53 4.50 1.61
CA LEU A 124 -3.46 4.84 3.02
C LEU A 124 -2.72 6.16 3.23
N ASP A 125 -3.26 7.00 4.09
CA ASP A 125 -2.67 8.21 4.62
C ASP A 125 -2.42 8.09 6.14
N SER A 126 -1.81 9.11 6.72
CA SER A 126 -1.42 9.13 8.14
C SER A 126 -2.60 9.04 9.12
N SER A 127 -3.82 9.38 8.71
CA SER A 127 -5.02 9.23 9.53
C SER A 127 -5.59 7.81 9.42
N SER A 128 -5.73 7.28 8.20
CA SER A 128 -6.27 5.94 7.96
C SER A 128 -5.36 4.84 8.50
N ILE A 129 -4.04 5.00 8.47
CA ILE A 129 -3.09 4.01 9.01
C ILE A 129 -3.28 3.79 10.51
N GLN A 130 -3.62 4.84 11.26
CA GLN A 130 -3.79 4.79 12.71
C GLN A 130 -5.08 4.04 13.10
N ALA A 131 -6.05 3.99 12.20
CA ALA A 131 -7.29 3.25 12.40
C ALA A 131 -7.13 1.74 12.14
N LEU A 132 -6.02 1.29 11.54
CA LEU A 132 -5.82 -0.12 11.19
C LEU A 132 -5.37 -0.94 12.42
N PRO A 133 -6.17 -1.96 12.85
CA PRO A 133 -5.82 -2.76 14.00
C PRO A 133 -4.52 -3.58 13.81
N GLU A 134 -4.22 -3.98 12.57
CA GLU A 134 -3.02 -4.76 12.23
C GLU A 134 -1.73 -3.96 12.44
N LEU A 135 -1.81 -2.63 12.37
CA LEU A 135 -0.66 -1.75 12.53
C LEU A 135 -0.50 -1.18 13.93
N LYS A 136 -1.49 -1.41 14.81
CA LYS A 136 -1.49 -0.83 16.17
C LYS A 136 -0.19 -1.10 16.93
N LYS A 137 0.34 -2.33 16.88
CA LYS A 137 1.59 -2.69 17.54
C LYS A 137 2.81 -2.00 16.90
N LEU A 138 2.84 -1.90 15.57
CA LEU A 138 3.94 -1.24 14.85
C LEU A 138 3.98 0.26 15.14
N LEU A 139 2.81 0.91 15.15
CA LEU A 139 2.68 2.35 15.41
C LEU A 139 2.91 2.72 16.89
N GLN A 140 2.94 1.74 17.79
CA GLN A 140 3.33 1.93 19.20
C GLN A 140 4.84 1.78 19.41
N ASP A 141 5.59 1.32 18.40
CA ASP A 141 7.05 1.21 18.50
C ASP A 141 7.71 2.50 18.02
N ASN A 142 8.27 3.25 18.98
CA ASN A 142 8.93 4.53 18.75
C ASN A 142 10.12 4.46 17.78
N ARG A 143 10.66 3.26 17.49
CA ARG A 143 11.73 3.09 16.49
C ARG A 143 11.21 3.28 15.06
N TYR A 144 9.91 3.10 14.84
CA TYR A 144 9.31 3.06 13.50
C TYR A 144 8.15 4.06 13.34
N SER A 145 7.41 4.36 14.40
CA SER A 145 6.16 5.12 14.36
C SER A 145 6.29 6.47 13.66
N ASP A 146 7.27 7.28 14.06
CA ASP A 146 7.40 8.65 13.59
C ASP A 146 7.75 8.70 12.10
N GLU A 147 8.63 7.80 11.65
CA GLU A 147 8.98 7.68 10.24
C GLU A 147 7.78 7.22 9.41
N ILE A 148 7.08 6.16 9.83
CA ILE A 148 5.92 5.62 9.10
C ILE A 148 4.79 6.66 9.00
N LEU A 149 4.49 7.36 10.09
CA LEU A 149 3.43 8.38 10.14
C LEU A 149 3.77 9.63 9.34
N SER A 150 5.06 9.88 9.07
CA SER A 150 5.50 10.99 8.21
C SER A 150 5.24 10.74 6.72
N TRP A 151 5.04 9.48 6.33
CA TRP A 151 4.78 9.13 4.94
C TRP A 151 3.36 9.54 4.53
N ASN A 152 3.19 9.84 3.25
CA ASN A 152 1.88 10.12 2.67
C ASN A 152 1.65 9.17 1.52
N ASN A 153 0.43 8.61 1.46
CA ASN A 153 0.00 7.65 0.45
C ASN A 153 0.90 6.40 0.45
N TYR A 154 0.45 5.31 1.06
CA TYR A 154 1.12 4.01 0.99
C TYR A 154 0.16 2.89 0.67
N GLN A 155 0.77 1.78 0.27
CA GLN A 155 0.09 0.50 0.11
C GLN A 155 0.83 -0.50 0.98
N ILE A 156 0.10 -1.30 1.74
CA ILE A 156 0.69 -2.29 2.65
C ILE A 156 0.14 -3.68 2.35
N ALA A 157 0.97 -4.69 2.52
CA ALA A 157 0.51 -6.06 2.72
C ALA A 157 0.57 -6.39 4.21
N VAL A 158 -0.53 -6.93 4.72
CA VAL A 158 -0.55 -7.66 5.98
C VAL A 158 -0.31 -9.13 5.65
N LEU A 159 0.60 -9.76 6.39
CA LEU A 159 0.98 -11.14 6.19
C LEU A 159 0.41 -11.98 7.33
N SER A 160 -0.22 -13.10 6.99
CA SER A 160 -0.66 -14.06 8.01
C SER A 160 0.51 -14.82 8.64
N ASN A 161 1.60 -14.97 7.90
CA ASN A 161 2.82 -15.62 8.37
C ASN A 161 4.03 -15.10 7.60
N VAL A 162 5.18 -15.01 8.27
CA VAL A 162 6.49 -14.79 7.68
C VAL A 162 7.39 -15.94 8.10
N GLU A 163 7.91 -16.67 7.13
CA GLU A 163 8.78 -17.82 7.36
C GLU A 163 10.18 -17.54 6.83
N LYS A 164 11.18 -17.90 7.62
CA LYS A 164 12.57 -17.95 7.19
C LYS A 164 12.81 -19.25 6.43
N LEU A 165 13.39 -19.14 5.25
CA LEU A 165 13.76 -20.30 4.45
C LEU A 165 14.90 -21.05 5.16
N ARG A 166 14.82 -22.38 5.17
CA ARG A 166 15.86 -23.23 5.76
C ARG A 166 17.22 -23.00 5.10
N GLN A 167 17.21 -22.78 3.80
CA GLN A 167 18.36 -22.39 3.00
C GLN A 167 17.95 -21.16 2.20
N PRO A 168 18.60 -19.99 2.43
CA PRO A 168 18.41 -18.82 1.58
C PRO A 168 18.73 -19.15 0.12
N ILE A 169 17.98 -18.55 -0.80
CA ILE A 169 18.17 -18.70 -2.24
C ILE A 169 19.08 -17.57 -2.71
N ASP A 170 20.33 -17.90 -3.00
CA ASP A 170 21.37 -16.89 -3.28
C ASP A 170 21.32 -16.35 -4.70
N LEU A 171 21.80 -15.12 -4.86
CA LEU A 171 22.17 -14.55 -6.15
C LEU A 171 23.47 -15.22 -6.65
N THR A 172 23.50 -15.67 -7.90
CA THR A 172 24.74 -16.20 -8.51
C THR A 172 25.67 -15.08 -8.98
N LYS A 173 26.96 -15.40 -9.13
CA LYS A 173 27.96 -14.48 -9.70
C LYS A 173 27.75 -14.25 -11.22
N ASP A 174 27.35 -15.28 -11.95
CA ASP A 174 27.11 -15.23 -13.42
C ASP A 174 25.65 -14.90 -13.73
N TYR A 175 25.17 -13.78 -13.18
CA TYR A 175 23.73 -13.49 -13.15
C TYR A 175 23.21 -12.99 -14.51
N LEU A 176 22.33 -13.78 -15.15
CA LEU A 176 21.70 -13.42 -16.44
C LEU A 176 20.69 -12.28 -16.31
N ASN A 177 20.10 -12.14 -15.13
CA ASN A 177 19.21 -11.04 -14.82
C ASN A 177 20.01 -9.89 -14.16
N HIS A 178 19.33 -8.96 -13.50
CA HIS A 178 19.94 -7.95 -12.63
C HIS A 178 19.04 -7.82 -11.39
N PRO A 179 19.53 -7.43 -10.20
CA PRO A 179 18.66 -7.25 -9.02
C PRO A 179 17.43 -6.38 -9.28
N ARG A 180 17.59 -5.32 -10.10
CA ARG A 180 16.48 -4.47 -10.58
C ARG A 180 15.42 -5.21 -11.41
N ILE A 181 15.78 -6.31 -12.07
CA ILE A 181 14.90 -7.16 -12.88
C ILE A 181 14.16 -8.19 -12.03
N ILE A 182 14.72 -8.58 -10.87
CA ILE A 182 14.08 -9.52 -9.92
C ILE A 182 12.85 -8.88 -9.27
N VAL A 183 12.93 -7.58 -8.98
CA VAL A 183 11.87 -6.86 -8.26
C VAL A 183 10.56 -6.90 -9.06
N ASN A 184 9.49 -7.24 -8.36
CA ASN A 184 8.14 -7.41 -8.87
C ASN A 184 7.97 -8.54 -9.90
N ARG A 185 8.95 -9.44 -10.09
CA ARG A 185 8.72 -10.65 -10.89
C ARG A 185 7.82 -11.64 -10.17
N THR A 186 7.00 -12.34 -10.96
CA THR A 186 6.15 -13.43 -10.46
C THR A 186 6.91 -14.74 -10.51
N THR A 187 6.75 -15.57 -9.48
CA THR A 187 7.19 -16.97 -9.46
C THR A 187 6.13 -17.83 -8.78
N THR A 188 6.42 -19.11 -8.58
CA THR A 188 5.54 -20.08 -7.90
C THR A 188 6.22 -20.65 -6.66
N ILE A 189 5.43 -21.11 -5.69
CA ILE A 189 5.93 -21.82 -4.51
C ILE A 189 6.65 -23.10 -4.94
N GLY A 190 6.12 -23.81 -5.94
CA GLY A 190 6.76 -25.00 -6.49
C GLY A 190 8.20 -24.75 -6.94
N LYS A 191 8.44 -23.67 -7.70
CA LYS A 191 9.79 -23.28 -8.12
C LYS A 191 10.68 -22.92 -6.93
N ALA A 192 10.15 -22.20 -5.95
CA ALA A 192 10.90 -21.80 -4.77
C ALA A 192 11.36 -22.97 -3.90
N LEU A 193 10.57 -24.06 -3.83
CA LEU A 193 10.95 -25.26 -3.07
C LEU A 193 12.11 -26.03 -3.71
N SER A 194 12.29 -25.92 -5.03
CA SER A 194 13.36 -26.60 -5.77
C SER A 194 14.52 -25.69 -6.18
N ALA A 195 14.39 -24.38 -5.97
CA ALA A 195 15.37 -23.40 -6.44
C ALA A 195 16.65 -23.45 -5.60
N SER A 196 17.78 -23.58 -6.27
CA SER A 196 19.11 -23.47 -5.67
C SER A 196 19.67 -22.06 -5.75
N LYS A 197 19.24 -21.31 -6.76
CA LYS A 197 19.62 -19.93 -7.06
C LYS A 197 18.43 -19.12 -7.55
N ILE A 198 18.53 -17.80 -7.46
CA ILE A 198 17.42 -16.92 -7.85
C ILE A 198 17.05 -17.07 -9.33
N ASP A 199 18.00 -17.37 -10.23
CA ASP A 199 17.69 -17.60 -11.65
C ASP A 199 16.69 -18.74 -11.85
N ASP A 200 16.73 -19.79 -11.01
CA ASP A 200 15.83 -20.95 -11.09
C ASP A 200 14.35 -20.56 -10.85
N LEU A 201 14.11 -19.42 -10.19
CA LEU A 201 12.76 -18.91 -9.92
C LEU A 201 12.09 -18.31 -11.16
N PHE A 202 12.87 -17.89 -12.16
CA PHE A 202 12.39 -17.07 -13.28
C PHE A 202 12.68 -17.65 -14.66
N GLN A 203 13.32 -18.83 -14.74
CA GLN A 203 13.41 -19.63 -15.96
C GLN A 203 12.09 -20.30 -16.32
#